data_AF-A0A4Q1A2X6-F1
#
_entry.id   AF-A0A4Q1A2X6-F1
#
_cell.length_a   1.000
_cell.length_b   1.000
_cell.length_c   1.000
_cell.angle_alpha   90.00
_cell.angle_beta   90.00
_cell.angle_gamma   90.00
#
_symmetry.space_group_name_H-M   'P 1'
#
loop_
_entity.id
_entity.type
_entity.pdbx_description
1 polymer ?
#
loop_
_entity_poly.entity_id
_entity_poly.type
_entity_poly.pdbx_seq_one_letter_code
_entity_poly.pdbx_strand_id
1 'polypeptide(L)'
;MLTVPAHMWLWNRDDAIAGHKIRYTKKELIEKLENSGFEIITARYFFIAITPLLFLRRVLNKDDGSKVKDEEYSNDISMNPTLSKILLFISNIENKINRFLPNLFGGSLFIIARKKN
;
A
#
# COMPACT_ATOMS: atom_id res chain seq x y z
N MET A 1 -3.88 15.16 -2.24
CA MET A 1 -3.06 14.19 -1.47
C MET A 1 -3.64 12.81 -1.71
N LEU A 2 -2.80 11.79 -1.87
CA LEU A 2 -3.24 10.42 -2.15
C LEU A 2 -2.37 9.39 -1.41
N THR A 3 -3.03 8.34 -0.92
CA THR A 3 -2.41 7.14 -0.34
C THR A 3 -2.92 5.94 -1.10
N VAL A 4 -2.02 5.22 -1.76
CA VAL A 4 -2.37 4.05 -2.56
C VAL A 4 -1.50 2.86 -2.17
N PRO A 5 -2.02 1.63 -2.28
CA PRO A 5 -1.20 0.45 -2.08
C PRO A 5 -0.06 0.40 -3.12
N ALA A 6 1.13 0.05 -2.66
CA ALA A 6 2.32 0.04 -3.49
C ALA A 6 2.59 -1.36 -4.06
N HIS A 7 3.24 -1.37 -5.22
CA HIS A 7 3.79 -2.55 -5.90
C HIS A 7 2.79 -3.66 -6.26
N MET A 8 2.63 -3.95 -7.55
CA MET A 8 1.80 -5.08 -8.02
C MET A 8 2.26 -6.44 -7.51
N TRP A 9 3.53 -6.62 -7.17
CA TRP A 9 4.02 -7.87 -6.59
C TRP A 9 3.56 -8.10 -5.14
N LEU A 10 2.89 -7.13 -4.50
CA LEU A 10 2.22 -7.30 -3.20
C LEU A 10 0.70 -7.54 -3.31
N TRP A 11 0.16 -7.56 -4.54
CA TRP A 11 -1.26 -7.83 -4.80
C TRP A 11 -1.70 -9.17 -4.18
N ASN A 12 -2.85 -9.19 -3.53
CA ASN A 12 -3.48 -10.37 -2.93
C ASN A 12 -5.01 -10.33 -3.09
N ARG A 13 -5.70 -11.39 -2.66
CA ARG A 13 -7.15 -11.51 -2.85
C ARG A 13 -7.95 -10.39 -2.18
N ASP A 14 -7.45 -9.88 -1.05
CA ASP A 14 -8.11 -8.79 -0.33
C ASP A 14 -8.06 -7.47 -1.09
N ASP A 15 -7.09 -7.27 -2.00
CA ASP A 15 -7.13 -6.13 -2.93
C ASP A 15 -8.36 -6.19 -3.84
N ALA A 16 -8.64 -7.38 -4.38
CA ALA A 16 -9.81 -7.62 -5.23
C ALA A 16 -11.11 -7.47 -4.43
N ILE A 17 -11.18 -8.02 -3.21
CA ILE A 17 -12.33 -7.88 -2.31
C ILE A 17 -12.58 -6.40 -1.97
N ALA A 18 -11.52 -5.64 -1.68
CA ALA A 18 -11.61 -4.21 -1.43
C ALA A 18 -11.87 -3.36 -2.70
N GLY A 19 -12.05 -3.99 -3.86
CA GLY A 19 -12.39 -3.31 -5.12
C GLY A 19 -11.22 -2.55 -5.76
N HIS A 20 -9.99 -2.76 -5.29
CA HIS A 20 -8.81 -2.18 -5.92
C HIS A 20 -8.68 -2.69 -7.37
N LYS A 21 -8.00 -1.91 -8.21
CA LYS A 21 -7.75 -2.26 -9.62
C LYS A 21 -6.28 -2.41 -9.95
N ILE A 22 -5.42 -1.68 -9.23
CA ILE A 22 -4.00 -1.61 -9.49
C ILE A 22 -3.27 -1.10 -8.25
N ARG A 23 -2.03 -1.56 -8.08
CA ARG A 23 -1.04 -1.04 -7.14
C ARG A 23 0.09 -0.41 -7.93
N TYR A 24 0.51 0.79 -7.55
CA TYR A 24 1.52 1.52 -8.31
C TYR A 24 2.90 1.41 -7.67
N THR A 25 3.94 1.43 -8.50
CA THR A 25 5.26 1.86 -8.05
C THR A 25 5.30 3.39 -7.99
N LYS A 26 6.22 3.93 -7.19
CA LYS A 26 6.47 5.37 -7.08
C LYS A 26 6.77 6.00 -8.44
N LYS A 27 7.57 5.33 -9.28
CA LYS A 27 7.92 5.82 -10.61
C LYS A 27 6.68 5.94 -11.50
N GLU A 28 5.89 4.86 -11.62
CA GLU A 28 4.67 4.85 -12.44
C GLU A 28 3.65 5.90 -12.01
N LEU A 29 3.48 6.10 -10.70
CA LEU A 29 2.51 7.06 -10.19
C LEU A 29 2.95 8.51 -10.40
N ILE A 30 4.24 8.79 -10.23
CA ILE A 30 4.83 10.11 -10.55
C ILE A 30 4.61 10.41 -12.02
N GLU A 31 5.02 9.51 -12.92
CA GLU A 31 4.89 9.71 -14.37
C GLU A 31 3.42 9.96 -14.77
N LYS A 32 2.47 9.20 -14.21
CA LYS A 32 1.03 9.39 -14.49
C LYS A 32 0.52 10.75 -14.03
N LEU A 33 0.92 11.19 -12.84
CA LEU A 33 0.50 12.47 -12.29
C LEU A 33 1.11 13.64 -13.07
N GLU A 34 2.39 13.56 -13.41
CA GLU A 34 3.08 14.58 -14.20
C GLU A 34 2.48 14.72 -15.60
N ASN A 35 2.20 13.61 -16.28
CA ASN A 35 1.51 13.58 -17.58
C ASN A 35 0.07 14.13 -17.49
N SER A 36 -0.54 14.08 -16.30
CA SER A 36 -1.87 14.64 -16.04
C SER A 36 -1.82 16.12 -15.64
N GLY A 37 -0.66 16.78 -15.78
CA GLY A 37 -0.50 18.21 -15.47
C GLY A 37 -0.31 18.50 -13.99
N PHE A 38 0.17 17.55 -13.19
CA PHE A 38 0.53 17.79 -11.79
C PHE A 38 2.04 17.98 -11.62
N GLU A 39 2.39 18.69 -10.56
CA GLU A 39 3.74 18.84 -10.02
C GLU A 39 3.81 18.04 -8.71
N ILE A 40 4.81 17.17 -8.59
CA ILE A 40 4.99 16.35 -7.39
C ILE A 40 5.72 17.15 -6.32
N ILE A 41 5.05 17.42 -5.20
CA ILE A 41 5.66 18.07 -4.03
C ILE A 41 6.41 17.04 -3.19
N THR A 42 5.84 15.84 -3.03
CA THR A 42 6.43 14.77 -2.21
C THR A 42 5.89 13.43 -2.67
N ALA A 43 6.77 12.44 -2.79
CA ALA A 43 6.38 11.05 -3.02
C ALA A 43 7.25 10.12 -2.14
N ARG A 44 6.61 9.40 -1.22
CA ARG A 44 7.29 8.52 -0.27
C ARG A 44 6.54 7.22 -0.04
N TYR A 45 7.29 6.12 0.02
CA TYR A 45 6.79 4.86 0.53
C TYR A 45 6.66 4.89 2.06
N PHE A 46 5.73 4.10 2.58
CA PHE A 46 5.54 3.81 4.00
C PHE A 46 5.19 2.33 4.18
N PHE A 47 5.25 1.84 5.42
CA PHE A 47 5.12 0.42 5.76
C PHE A 47 6.25 -0.45 5.19
N ILE A 48 7.48 0.05 5.25
CA ILE A 48 8.70 -0.66 4.85
C ILE A 48 8.90 -1.88 5.75
N ALA A 49 8.83 -1.71 7.07
CA ALA A 49 9.05 -2.78 8.03
C ALA A 49 7.95 -3.87 7.98
N ILE A 50 6.74 -3.48 7.58
CA ILE A 50 5.59 -4.40 7.45
C ILE A 50 5.57 -5.09 6.08
N THR A 51 6.37 -4.65 5.12
CA THR A 51 6.40 -5.20 3.76
C THR A 51 6.59 -6.73 3.71
N PRO A 52 7.48 -7.36 4.52
CA PRO A 52 7.60 -8.82 4.56
C PRO A 52 6.30 -9.53 4.98
N LEU A 53 5.54 -8.95 5.92
CA LEU A 53 4.25 -9.50 6.34
C LEU A 53 3.19 -9.37 5.24
N LEU A 54 3.20 -8.27 4.49
CA LEU A 54 2.34 -8.12 3.32
C LEU A 54 2.67 -9.13 2.22
N PHE A 55 3.96 -9.43 2.03
CA PHE A 55 4.38 -10.47 1.12
C PHE A 55 3.92 -11.85 1.57
N LEU A 56 4.04 -12.18 2.86
CA LEU A 56 3.51 -13.42 3.42
C LEU A 56 1.99 -13.54 3.21
N ARG A 57 1.25 -12.46 3.47
CA ARG A 57 -0.20 -12.41 3.21
C ARG A 57 -0.53 -12.69 1.74
N ARG A 58 0.26 -12.17 0.80
CA ARG A 58 0.10 -12.50 -0.62
C ARG A 58 0.30 -13.98 -0.91
N VAL A 59 1.30 -14.61 -0.30
CA VAL A 59 1.56 -16.05 -0.50
C VAL A 59 0.41 -16.89 0.06
N LEU A 60 -0.12 -16.51 1.23
CA LEU A 60 -1.22 -17.22 1.89
C LEU A 60 -2.58 -16.99 1.22
N ASN A 61 -2.84 -15.79 0.71
CA ASN A 61 -4.12 -15.38 0.13
C ASN A 61 -3.92 -14.80 -1.27
N LYS A 62 -3.37 -15.63 -2.17
CA LYS A 62 -3.09 -15.23 -3.55
C LYS A 62 -4.40 -15.01 -4.29
N ASP A 63 -4.49 -13.89 -5.01
CA ASP A 63 -5.62 -13.66 -5.91
C ASP A 63 -5.49 -14.56 -7.16
N ASP A 64 -6.57 -15.26 -7.49
CA ASP A 64 -6.69 -16.14 -8.65
C ASP A 64 -7.38 -15.46 -9.84
N GLY A 65 -7.84 -14.21 -9.67
CA GLY A 65 -8.55 -13.45 -10.70
C GLY A 65 -10.00 -13.90 -10.92
N SER A 66 -10.51 -14.83 -10.10
CA SER A 66 -11.92 -15.20 -10.10
C SER A 66 -12.79 -14.04 -9.62
N LYS A 67 -14.07 -14.03 -9.99
CA LYS A 67 -15.02 -13.05 -9.42
C LYS A 67 -15.07 -13.22 -7.91
N VAL A 68 -15.00 -12.09 -7.20
CA VAL A 68 -15.18 -12.05 -5.75
C VAL A 68 -16.58 -12.56 -5.41
N LYS A 69 -16.66 -13.55 -4.52
CA LYS A 69 -17.91 -14.11 -4.03
C LYS A 69 -18.48 -13.24 -2.91
N ASP A 70 -19.81 -13.23 -2.77
CA ASP A 70 -20.49 -12.45 -1.72
C ASP A 70 -20.02 -12.82 -0.30
N GLU A 71 -19.67 -14.09 -0.10
CA GLU A 71 -19.13 -14.67 1.15
C GLU A 71 -17.77 -14.06 1.55
N GLU A 72 -16.99 -13.59 0.59
CA GLU A 72 -15.65 -13.03 0.84
C GLU A 72 -15.73 -11.61 1.40
N TYR A 73 -16.83 -10.88 1.14
CA TYR A 73 -17.05 -9.56 1.72
C TYR A 73 -17.44 -9.62 3.20
N SER A 74 -18.06 -10.72 3.64
CA SER A 74 -18.50 -10.92 5.02
C SER A 74 -17.46 -11.65 5.89
N ASN A 75 -16.37 -12.13 5.30
CA ASN A 75 -15.22 -12.61 6.05
C ASN A 75 -14.55 -11.42 6.74
N ASP A 76 -15.03 -11.08 7.94
CA ASP A 76 -14.33 -10.16 8.82
C ASP A 76 -12.91 -10.68 9.04
N ILE A 77 -11.93 -9.85 8.68
CA ILE A 77 -10.54 -10.10 9.03
C ILE A 77 -10.49 -10.08 10.56
N SER A 78 -10.44 -11.26 11.17
CA SER A 78 -10.32 -11.39 12.63
C SER A 78 -9.02 -10.72 13.08
N MET A 79 -9.16 -9.46 13.48
CA MET A 79 -8.02 -8.62 13.80
C MET A 79 -7.62 -8.90 15.24
N ASN A 80 -6.55 -9.69 15.45
CA ASN A 80 -6.03 -9.93 16.78
C ASN A 80 -5.55 -8.60 17.40
N PRO A 81 -6.14 -8.14 18.52
CA PRO A 81 -5.82 -6.82 19.10
C PRO A 81 -4.34 -6.65 19.46
N THR A 82 -3.67 -7.74 19.86
CA THR A 82 -2.24 -7.73 20.18
C THR A 82 -1.41 -7.54 18.92
N LEU A 83 -1.75 -8.22 17.83
CA LEU A 83 -1.08 -8.04 16.55
C LEU A 83 -1.25 -6.60 16.03
N SER A 84 -2.45 -6.04 16.10
CA SER A 84 -2.69 -4.65 15.71
C SER A 84 -1.84 -3.66 16.51
N LYS A 85 -1.72 -3.86 17.83
CA LYS A 85 -0.87 -3.02 18.69
C LYS A 85 0.61 -3.11 18.31
N ILE A 86 1.11 -4.31 18.03
CA ILE A 86 2.50 -4.54 17.59
C ILE A 86 2.75 -3.86 16.25
N LEU A 87 1.87 -4.07 15.27
CA LEU A 87 1.99 -3.45 13.94
C LEU A 87 1.92 -1.93 14.02
N LEU A 88 1.05 -1.38 14.88
CA LEU A 88 0.96 0.05 15.12
C LEU A 88 2.24 0.61 15.77
N PHE A 89 2.80 -0.10 16.74
CA PHE A 89 4.06 0.28 17.38
C PHE A 89 5.22 0.30 16.38
N ILE A 90 5.36 -0.75 15.57
CA ILE A 90 6.35 -0.83 14.48
C ILE A 90 6.16 0.34 13.51
N SER A 91 4.93 0.61 13.08
CA SER A 91 4.62 1.72 12.17
C SER A 91 4.99 3.08 12.76
N ASN A 92 4.77 3.29 14.06
CA ASN A 92 5.11 4.52 14.74
C ASN A 92 6.63 4.73 14.85
N ILE A 93 7.38 3.66 15.12
CA ILE A 93 8.85 3.70 15.10
C ILE A 93 9.33 4.00 13.68
N GLU A 94 8.81 3.27 12.69
CA GLU A 94 9.16 3.46 11.29
C GLU A 94 8.92 4.92 10.88
N ASN A 95 7.75 5.49 11.16
CA ASN A 95 7.43 6.87 10.79
C ASN A 95 8.40 7.91 11.40
N LYS A 96 8.91 7.67 12.61
CA LYS A 96 9.92 8.54 13.23
C LYS A 96 11.28 8.43 12.53
N ILE A 97 11.66 7.23 12.08
CA ILE A 97 12.96 6.93 11.48
C ILE A 97 12.95 7.11 9.95
N ASN A 98 11.77 7.09 9.30
CA ASN A 98 11.59 7.14 7.84
C ASN A 98 12.24 8.39 7.20
N ARG A 99 12.41 9.49 7.96
CA ARG A 99 13.14 10.67 7.48
C ARG A 99 14.63 10.37 7.19
N PHE A 100 15.20 9.37 7.85
CA PHE A 100 16.61 8.99 7.77
C PHE A 100 16.87 7.75 6.89
N LEU A 101 15.83 6.97 6.57
CA LEU A 101 15.97 5.75 5.77
C LEU A 101 15.89 6.03 4.26
N PRO A 102 16.63 5.25 3.44
CA PRO A 102 16.47 5.33 2.00
C PRO A 102 15.07 4.83 1.60
N ASN A 103 14.25 5.72 1.05
CA ASN A 103 12.86 5.43 0.68
C ASN A 103 12.78 4.69 -0.66
N LEU A 104 13.29 3.46 -0.70
CA LEU A 104 13.42 2.67 -1.93
C LEU A 104 12.20 1.80 -2.23
N PHE A 105 11.53 1.28 -1.19
CA PHE A 105 10.34 0.42 -1.29
C PHE A 105 9.43 0.61 -0.07
N GLY A 106 8.21 0.06 -0.13
CA GLY A 106 7.32 -0.05 1.03
C GLY A 106 5.96 -0.62 0.64
N GLY A 107 5.13 -0.97 1.63
CA GLY A 107 3.80 -1.57 1.41
C GLY A 107 2.78 -0.61 0.77
N SER A 108 2.98 0.69 0.96
CA SER A 108 2.08 1.72 0.47
C SER A 108 2.83 2.98 0.04
N LEU A 109 2.18 3.81 -0.77
CA LEU A 109 2.75 5.01 -1.37
C LEU A 109 1.91 6.24 -1.01
N PHE A 110 2.58 7.26 -0.47
CA PHE A 110 2.01 8.55 -0.12
C PHE A 110 2.54 9.62 -1.07
N ILE A 111 1.63 10.33 -1.74
CA ILE A 111 1.99 11.42 -2.65
C ILE A 111 1.20 12.69 -2.35
N ILE A 112 1.92 13.81 -2.35
CA ILE A 112 1.37 15.15 -2.41
C ILE A 112 1.76 15.74 -3.76
N ALA A 113 0.75 16.14 -4.53
CA ALA A 113 0.92 16.77 -5.82
C ALA A 113 0.03 18.02 -5.92
N ARG A 114 0.48 19.01 -6.68
CA ARG A 114 -0.23 20.25 -6.97
C ARG A 114 -0.52 20.32 -8.47
N LYS A 115 -1.72 20.77 -8.84
CA LYS A 115 -2.04 20.98 -10.25
C LYS A 115 -1.19 22.13 -10.79
N LYS A 116 -0.51 21.93 -11.92
CA LYS A 116 0.18 23.01 -12.64
C LYS A 116 -0.91 23.91 -13.23
N ASN A 117 -0.84 25.20 -12.89
CA ASN A 117 -1.72 26.21 -13.48
C ASN A 117 -1.36 26.45 -14.94
#